data_AF-A3ZWU9-F1
#
_entry.id   AF-A3ZWU9-F1
#
_cell.length_a   1.000
_cell.length_b   1.000
_cell.length_c   1.000
_cell.angle_alpha   90.00
_cell.angle_beta   90.00
_cell.angle_gamma   90.00
#
_symmetry.space_group_name_H-M   'P 1'
#
loop_
_entity.id
_entity.type
_entity.pdbx_description
1 polymer ?
#
loop_
_entity_poly.entity_id
_entity_poly.type
_entity_poly.pdbx_seq_one_letter_code
_entity_poly.pdbx_strand_id
1 'polypeptide(L)'
;MKTRGTWLVAAILLLAATIAGLNLAYHWSRTKEAIVYFGPDDVVLIRSAKQVQLVRQIDGSEERRDISHVADLDDLQKALVEDASYRFPGVDSSCEPDWPIALEFHHAGKTCTIAIDLDCGQIKSTGREKGLDAAPIQTGLREFIDYAVSRSTPIMVTNGSE
;
A
#
# COMPACT_ATOMS: atom_id res chain seq x y z
N MET A 1 -31.07 47.77 -10.81
CA MET A 1 -30.18 46.83 -11.53
C MET A 1 -29.16 46.12 -10.60
N LYS A 2 -29.54 45.67 -9.39
CA LYS A 2 -28.61 44.99 -8.44
C LYS A 2 -28.67 43.45 -8.49
N THR A 3 -29.65 42.86 -9.16
CA THR A 3 -29.92 41.40 -9.14
C THR A 3 -29.04 40.58 -10.08
N ARG A 4 -28.53 41.17 -11.18
CA ARG A 4 -27.72 40.44 -12.16
C ARG A 4 -26.35 40.00 -11.62
N GLY A 5 -25.72 40.82 -10.78
CA GLY A 5 -24.43 40.47 -10.17
C GLY A 5 -24.54 39.35 -9.14
N THR A 6 -25.59 39.35 -8.32
CA THR A 6 -25.81 38.33 -7.29
C THR A 6 -26.03 36.94 -7.88
N TRP A 7 -26.77 36.83 -8.99
CA TRP A 7 -27.01 35.56 -9.66
C TRP A 7 -25.74 34.96 -10.29
N LEU A 8 -24.85 35.79 -10.84
CA LEU A 8 -23.57 35.33 -11.37
C LEU A 8 -22.70 34.73 -10.26
N VAL A 9 -22.59 35.42 -9.12
CA VAL A 9 -21.82 34.93 -7.96
C VAL A 9 -22.40 33.63 -7.43
N ALA A 10 -23.74 33.53 -7.32
CA ALA A 10 -24.39 32.30 -6.89
C ALA A 10 -24.12 31.13 -7.85
N ALA A 11 -24.15 31.36 -9.16
CA ALA A 11 -23.85 30.33 -10.16
C ALA A 11 -22.39 29.84 -10.08
N ILE A 12 -21.43 30.76 -9.90
CA ILE A 12 -20.02 30.41 -9.73
C ILE A 12 -19.79 29.59 -8.45
N LEU A 13 -20.40 30.00 -7.34
CA LEU A 13 -20.29 29.26 -6.07
C LEU A 13 -20.89 27.85 -6.17
N LEU A 14 -22.04 27.71 -6.85
CA LEU A 14 -22.67 26.41 -7.07
C LEU A 14 -21.82 25.52 -7.98
N LEU A 15 -21.20 26.09 -9.02
CA LEU A 15 -20.26 25.36 -9.87
C LEU A 15 -19.02 24.91 -9.09
N ALA A 16 -18.44 25.78 -8.26
CA ALA A 16 -17.30 25.41 -7.42
C ALA A 16 -17.66 24.28 -6.42
N ALA A 17 -18.84 24.36 -5.80
CA ALA A 17 -19.33 23.34 -4.87
C ALA A 17 -19.59 21.99 -5.57
N THR A 18 -20.15 21.99 -6.77
CA THR A 18 -20.38 20.76 -7.56
C THR A 18 -19.06 20.12 -7.99
N ILE A 19 -18.08 20.89 -8.45
CA ILE A 19 -16.75 20.38 -8.80
C ILE A 19 -16.06 19.79 -7.57
N ALA A 20 -16.09 20.48 -6.43
CA ALA A 20 -15.51 19.99 -5.18
C ALA A 20 -16.19 18.69 -4.71
N GLY A 21 -17.53 18.63 -4.78
CA GLY A 21 -18.30 17.45 -4.41
C GLY A 21 -18.00 16.24 -5.29
N LEU A 22 -17.89 16.44 -6.61
CA LEU A 22 -17.53 15.39 -7.56
C LEU A 22 -16.10 14.89 -7.31
N ASN A 23 -15.15 15.78 -7.02
CA ASN A 23 -13.78 15.38 -6.73
C ASN A 23 -13.70 14.56 -5.43
N LEU A 24 -14.41 14.98 -4.38
CA LEU A 24 -14.50 14.23 -3.12
C LEU A 24 -15.11 12.84 -3.33
N ALA A 25 -16.20 12.74 -4.08
CA ALA A 25 -16.85 11.47 -4.39
C ALA A 25 -15.93 10.54 -5.19
N TYR A 26 -15.21 11.08 -6.17
CA TYR A 26 -14.24 10.34 -6.97
C TYR A 26 -13.06 9.83 -6.14
N HIS A 27 -12.51 10.64 -5.23
CA HIS A 27 -11.46 10.19 -4.32
C HIS A 27 -11.97 9.14 -3.33
N TRP A 28 -13.18 9.32 -2.79
CA TRP A 28 -13.78 8.37 -1.86
C TRP A 28 -14.04 7.00 -2.49
N SER A 29 -14.45 6.95 -3.76
CA SER A 29 -14.63 5.68 -4.47
C SER A 29 -13.31 4.99 -4.84
N ARG A 30 -12.16 5.66 -4.69
CA ARG A 30 -10.82 5.13 -5.00
C ARG A 30 -10.02 4.66 -3.79
N THR A 31 -10.60 4.63 -2.60
CA THR A 31 -9.90 4.08 -1.41
C THR A 31 -10.72 3.04 -0.67
N LYS A 32 -11.88 2.66 -1.19
CA LYS A 32 -12.83 1.84 -0.44
C LYS A 32 -12.42 0.38 -0.46
N GLU A 33 -12.01 -0.14 -1.61
CA GLU A 33 -11.81 -1.59 -1.79
C GLU A 33 -10.53 -2.06 -1.09
N ALA A 34 -9.43 -1.30 -1.19
CA ALA A 34 -8.20 -1.58 -0.45
C ALA A 34 -8.45 -1.52 1.06
N ILE A 35 -9.17 -0.50 1.56
CA ILE A 35 -9.49 -0.41 2.99
C ILE A 35 -10.34 -1.59 3.46
N VAL A 36 -11.32 -2.02 2.66
CA VAL A 36 -12.13 -3.20 2.98
C VAL A 36 -11.28 -4.47 2.99
N TYR A 37 -10.37 -4.62 2.03
CA TYR A 37 -9.48 -5.78 1.93
C TYR A 37 -8.50 -5.87 3.10
N PHE A 38 -7.76 -4.81 3.41
CA PHE A 38 -6.81 -4.83 4.51
C PHE A 38 -7.53 -4.81 5.85
N GLY A 39 -8.58 -4.00 5.98
CA GLY A 39 -9.24 -3.68 7.22
C GLY A 39 -8.72 -2.36 7.79
N PRO A 40 -9.55 -1.64 8.56
CA PRO A 40 -9.21 -0.28 9.02
C PRO A 40 -7.97 -0.26 9.93
N ASP A 41 -7.81 -1.26 10.79
CA ASP A 41 -6.68 -1.34 11.72
C ASP A 41 -5.35 -1.54 10.97
N ASP A 42 -5.31 -2.45 10.00
CA ASP A 42 -4.13 -2.71 9.17
C ASP A 42 -3.79 -1.51 8.30
N VAL A 43 -4.77 -0.83 7.71
CA VAL A 43 -4.53 0.40 6.93
C VAL A 43 -3.91 1.49 7.79
N VAL A 44 -4.44 1.71 9.00
CA VAL A 44 -3.85 2.67 9.95
C VAL A 44 -2.43 2.25 10.30
N LEU A 45 -2.20 0.96 10.50
CA LEU A 45 -0.89 0.44 10.84
C LEU A 45 0.11 0.62 9.70
N ILE A 46 -0.25 0.26 8.46
CA ILE A 46 0.58 0.47 7.26
C ILE A 46 0.96 1.94 7.11
N ARG A 47 0.01 2.86 7.26
CA ARG A 47 0.23 4.30 7.09
C ARG A 47 0.98 4.99 8.24
N SER A 48 1.00 4.39 9.44
CA SER A 48 1.57 5.00 10.64
C SER A 48 2.77 4.23 11.20
N ALA A 49 3.15 3.14 10.56
CA ALA A 49 4.29 2.33 10.95
C ALA A 49 5.56 3.16 10.94
N LYS A 50 6.16 3.29 12.12
CA LYS A 50 7.46 3.94 12.30
C LYS A 50 8.62 2.99 12.05
N GLN A 51 8.33 1.70 12.13
CA GLN A 51 9.28 0.65 11.85
C GLN A 51 8.72 -0.26 10.77
N VAL A 52 9.48 -0.42 9.69
CA VAL A 52 9.13 -1.30 8.57
C VAL A 52 10.31 -2.20 8.27
N GLN A 53 10.04 -3.50 8.23
CA GLN A 53 11.04 -4.51 7.89
C GLN A 53 10.71 -5.13 6.53
N LEU A 54 11.75 -5.29 5.71
CA LEU A 54 11.71 -6.09 4.50
C LEU A 54 12.24 -7.49 4.86
N VAL A 55 11.44 -8.50 4.58
CA VAL A 55 11.79 -9.92 4.78
C VAL A 55 11.87 -10.57 3.41
N ARG A 56 12.95 -11.31 3.14
CA ARG A 56 13.16 -12.03 1.87
C ARG A 56 13.62 -13.45 2.13
N GLN A 57 13.15 -14.38 1.32
CA GLN A 57 13.66 -15.74 1.29
C GLN A 57 14.80 -15.82 0.26
N ILE A 58 16.01 -16.15 0.71
CA ILE A 58 17.21 -16.28 -0.14
C ILE A 58 17.88 -17.61 0.20
N ASP A 59 17.97 -18.51 -0.78
CA ASP A 59 18.61 -19.82 -0.64
C ASP A 59 18.13 -20.65 0.57
N GLY A 60 16.83 -20.55 0.89
CA GLY A 60 16.22 -21.24 2.03
C GLY A 60 16.50 -20.60 3.40
N SER A 61 17.08 -19.41 3.42
CA SER A 61 17.27 -18.59 4.62
C SER A 61 16.42 -17.33 4.55
N GLU A 62 15.93 -16.89 5.71
CA GLU A 62 15.21 -15.64 5.84
C GLU A 62 16.18 -14.49 6.10
N GLU A 63 16.22 -13.53 5.19
CA GLU A 63 16.97 -12.29 5.33
C GLU A 63 16.01 -11.16 5.73
N ARG A 64 16.27 -10.52 6.87
CA ARG A 64 15.52 -9.35 7.35
C ARG A 64 16.32 -8.08 7.17
N ARG A 65 15.70 -6.98 6.75
CA ARG A 65 16.32 -5.65 6.65
C ARG A 65 15.40 -4.60 7.24
N ASP A 66 15.96 -3.68 8.03
CA ASP A 66 15.22 -2.49 8.46
C ASP A 66 15.21 -1.48 7.32
N ILE A 67 14.02 -1.13 6.85
CA ILE A 67 13.82 -0.18 5.75
C ILE A 67 13.11 1.10 6.21
N SER A 68 12.98 1.32 7.53
CA SER A 68 12.23 2.43 8.13
C SER A 68 12.72 3.83 7.74
N HIS A 69 13.95 3.92 7.22
CA HIS A 69 14.60 5.18 6.83
C HIS A 69 14.93 5.24 5.34
N VAL A 70 14.43 4.29 4.54
CA VAL A 70 14.61 4.32 3.08
C VAL A 70 13.75 5.44 2.50
N ALA A 71 14.31 6.19 1.55
CA ALA A 71 13.54 7.20 0.83
C ALA A 71 12.31 6.59 0.16
N ASP A 72 11.24 7.37 0.02
CA ASP A 72 10.00 6.98 -0.65
C ASP A 72 9.19 5.87 0.07
N LEU A 73 9.53 5.53 1.32
CA LEU A 73 8.74 4.61 2.14
C LEU A 73 7.31 5.13 2.37
N ASP A 74 7.15 6.43 2.58
CA ASP A 74 5.83 7.05 2.76
C ASP A 74 4.96 6.91 1.49
N ASP A 75 5.58 6.98 0.31
CA ASP A 75 4.91 6.81 -0.97
C ASP A 75 4.51 5.34 -1.19
N LEU A 76 5.36 4.38 -0.80
CA LEU A 76 5.00 2.97 -0.77
C LEU A 76 3.81 2.71 0.17
N GLN A 77 3.88 3.19 1.41
CA GLN A 77 2.81 3.01 2.40
C GLN A 77 1.49 3.57 1.89
N LYS A 78 1.52 4.73 1.22
CA LYS A 78 0.35 5.34 0.60
C LYS A 78 -0.15 4.51 -0.57
N ALA A 79 0.72 4.07 -1.48
CA ALA A 79 0.33 3.23 -2.62
C ALA A 79 -0.34 1.94 -2.16
N LEU A 80 0.17 1.28 -1.11
CA LEU A 80 -0.39 0.02 -0.61
C LEU A 80 -1.85 0.13 -0.13
N VAL A 81 -2.31 1.32 0.26
CA VAL A 81 -3.68 1.51 0.78
C VAL A 81 -4.60 2.23 -0.19
N GLU A 82 -4.16 2.51 -1.42
CA GLU A 82 -4.95 3.16 -2.46
C GLU A 82 -5.52 2.13 -3.45
N ASP A 83 -6.80 2.27 -3.84
CA ASP A 83 -7.42 1.34 -4.79
C ASP A 83 -6.75 1.43 -6.18
N ALA A 84 -6.10 2.56 -6.46
CA ALA A 84 -5.31 2.78 -7.66
C ALA A 84 -4.24 1.71 -7.90
N SER A 85 -3.77 1.09 -6.82
CA SER A 85 -2.70 0.12 -6.83
C SER A 85 -3.15 -1.28 -7.23
N TYR A 86 -4.46 -1.52 -7.30
CA TYR A 86 -5.01 -2.85 -7.46
C TYR A 86 -6.04 -2.92 -8.58
N ARG A 87 -6.21 -4.11 -9.14
CA ARG A 87 -7.35 -4.41 -10.01
C ARG A 87 -8.46 -5.05 -9.19
N PHE A 88 -9.64 -4.43 -9.23
CA PHE A 88 -10.85 -4.94 -8.58
C PHE A 88 -11.95 -5.20 -9.63
N PRO A 89 -12.70 -6.33 -9.52
CA PRO A 89 -12.39 -7.50 -8.69
C PRO A 89 -11.07 -8.14 -9.17
N GLY A 90 -10.28 -8.66 -8.23
CA GLY A 90 -8.99 -9.29 -8.55
C GLY A 90 -9.18 -10.36 -9.62
N VAL A 91 -8.36 -10.30 -10.68
CA VAL A 91 -8.38 -11.33 -11.71
C VAL A 91 -7.84 -12.61 -11.08
N ASP A 92 -8.52 -13.74 -11.30
CA ASP A 92 -7.94 -15.06 -11.04
C ASP A 92 -6.70 -15.20 -11.92
N SER A 93 -5.56 -14.80 -11.38
CA SER A 93 -4.28 -15.01 -12.03
C SER A 93 -4.02 -16.50 -11.98
N SER A 94 -3.69 -17.11 -13.12
CA SER A 94 -3.21 -18.50 -13.17
C SER A 94 -1.82 -18.66 -12.54
N CYS A 95 -1.21 -17.58 -12.06
CA CYS A 95 0.05 -17.59 -11.33
C CYS A 95 -0.22 -18.02 -9.89
N GLU A 96 0.46 -19.07 -9.46
CA GLU A 96 0.45 -19.53 -8.07
C GLU A 96 1.64 -18.88 -7.35
N PRO A 97 1.39 -17.91 -6.45
CA PRO A 97 2.46 -17.12 -5.85
C PRO A 97 3.23 -17.89 -4.77
N ASP A 98 4.55 -17.72 -4.74
CA ASP A 98 5.46 -18.35 -3.78
C ASP A 98 5.81 -17.46 -2.57
N TRP A 99 5.40 -16.18 -2.61
CA TRP A 99 5.55 -15.20 -1.54
C TRP A 99 6.98 -15.06 -1.01
N PRO A 100 7.98 -14.77 -1.87
CA PRO A 100 9.37 -14.78 -1.49
C PRO A 100 9.75 -13.52 -0.69
N ILE A 101 8.88 -12.51 -0.68
CA ILE A 101 9.09 -11.21 -0.06
C ILE A 101 7.92 -10.89 0.86
N ALA A 102 8.20 -10.30 2.02
CA ALA A 102 7.19 -9.69 2.87
C ALA A 102 7.64 -8.33 3.40
N LEU A 103 6.66 -7.44 3.59
CA LEU A 103 6.82 -6.19 4.34
C LEU A 103 6.11 -6.35 5.67
N GLU A 104 6.84 -6.14 6.76
CA GLU A 104 6.28 -6.12 8.11
C GLU A 104 6.24 -4.68 8.62
N PHE A 105 5.04 -4.19 8.87
CA PHE A 105 4.77 -2.86 9.41
C PHE A 105 4.57 -3.00 10.91
N HIS A 106 5.30 -2.24 11.72
CA HIS A 106 5.27 -2.31 13.18
C HIS A 106 4.88 -0.95 13.79
N HIS A 107 3.84 -0.96 14.64
CA HIS A 107 3.41 0.23 15.38
C HIS A 107 2.72 -0.14 16.70
N ALA A 108 3.15 0.47 17.80
CA ALA A 108 2.53 0.31 19.13
C ALA A 108 2.31 -1.15 19.56
N GLY A 109 3.28 -2.02 19.28
CA GLY A 109 3.22 -3.45 19.63
C GLY A 109 2.31 -4.29 18.73
N LYS A 110 1.78 -3.71 17.65
CA LYS A 110 1.05 -4.43 16.60
C LYS A 110 1.91 -4.59 15.36
N THR A 111 1.65 -5.65 14.61
CA THR A 111 2.33 -5.96 13.35
C THR A 111 1.31 -6.28 12.27
N CYS A 112 1.51 -5.74 11.07
CA CYS A 112 0.80 -6.10 9.86
C CYS A 112 1.83 -6.60 8.85
N THR A 113 1.63 -7.78 8.29
CA THR A 113 2.56 -8.39 7.33
C THR A 113 1.88 -8.54 5.99
N ILE A 114 2.50 -7.94 4.95
CA ILE A 114 2.07 -8.01 3.56
C ILE A 114 3.07 -8.88 2.80
N ALA A 115 2.63 -10.06 2.39
CA ALA A 115 3.37 -10.92 1.48
C ALA A 115 3.26 -10.36 0.05
N ILE A 116 4.35 -10.43 -0.71
CA ILE A 116 4.48 -9.86 -2.05
C ILE A 116 5.11 -10.91 -2.94
N ASP A 117 4.48 -11.17 -4.07
CA ASP A 117 5.06 -11.89 -5.19
C ASP A 117 5.16 -10.92 -6.38
N LEU A 118 6.39 -10.48 -6.65
CA LEU A 118 6.66 -9.51 -7.71
C LEU A 118 6.57 -10.11 -9.11
N ASP A 119 6.62 -11.42 -9.27
CA ASP A 119 6.60 -12.08 -10.57
C ASP A 119 5.16 -12.37 -10.99
N CYS A 120 4.33 -12.83 -10.04
CA CYS A 120 2.89 -12.91 -10.21
C CYS A 120 2.20 -11.54 -10.14
N GLY A 121 2.87 -10.50 -9.63
CA GLY A 121 2.29 -9.17 -9.44
C GLY A 121 1.18 -9.17 -8.40
N GLN A 122 1.32 -10.00 -7.37
CA GLN A 122 0.30 -10.19 -6.34
C GLN A 122 0.81 -9.76 -4.97
N ILE A 123 -0.10 -9.30 -4.13
CA ILE A 123 0.16 -9.09 -2.70
C ILE A 123 -0.90 -9.76 -1.85
N LYS A 124 -0.59 -10.05 -0.59
CA LYS A 124 -1.55 -10.65 0.34
C LYS A 124 -1.29 -10.20 1.77
N SER A 125 -2.32 -9.70 2.44
CA SER A 125 -2.21 -9.45 3.89
C SER A 125 -2.31 -10.77 4.66
N THR A 126 -1.57 -10.85 5.77
CA THR A 126 -1.61 -12.02 6.66
C THR A 126 -3.02 -12.26 7.19
N GLY A 127 -3.46 -13.52 7.18
CA GLY A 127 -4.82 -13.89 7.59
C GLY A 127 -5.90 -13.70 6.51
N ARG A 128 -5.56 -13.20 5.32
CA ARG A 128 -6.46 -13.19 4.17
C ARG A 128 -6.23 -14.42 3.30
N GLU A 129 -7.33 -15.06 2.89
CA GLU A 129 -7.27 -16.22 1.99
C GLU A 129 -6.89 -15.84 0.56
N LYS A 130 -7.35 -14.68 0.08
CA LYS A 130 -7.14 -14.20 -1.29
C LYS A 130 -6.10 -13.09 -1.33
N GLY A 131 -5.23 -13.12 -2.33
CA GLY A 131 -4.36 -12.01 -2.68
C GLY A 131 -5.09 -10.91 -3.47
N LEU A 132 -4.41 -9.78 -3.67
CA LEU A 132 -4.79 -8.71 -4.58
C LEU A 132 -3.88 -8.71 -5.81
N ASP A 133 -4.45 -8.42 -6.98
CA ASP A 133 -3.70 -8.13 -8.20
C ASP A 133 -3.12 -6.71 -8.09
N ALA A 134 -1.82 -6.64 -7.88
CA ALA A 134 -1.01 -5.41 -7.75
C ALA A 134 -0.21 -5.10 -9.03
N ALA A 135 -0.60 -5.67 -10.19
CA ALA A 135 0.02 -5.37 -11.47
C ALA A 135 0.18 -3.86 -11.77
N PRO A 136 -0.78 -2.96 -11.40
CA PRO A 136 -0.62 -1.52 -11.62
C PRO A 136 0.61 -0.89 -10.96
N ILE A 137 1.07 -1.43 -9.82
CA ILE A 137 2.23 -0.91 -9.07
C ILE A 137 3.43 -1.86 -9.08
N GLN A 138 3.34 -3.00 -9.76
CA GLN A 138 4.36 -4.06 -9.78
C GLN A 138 5.76 -3.52 -10.11
N THR A 139 5.87 -2.68 -11.15
CA THR A 139 7.16 -2.06 -11.54
C THR A 139 7.72 -1.16 -10.43
N GLY A 140 6.90 -0.26 -9.90
CA GLY A 140 7.34 0.65 -8.84
C GLY A 140 7.68 -0.07 -7.54
N LEU A 141 6.95 -1.15 -7.21
CA LEU A 141 7.23 -1.99 -6.05
C LEU A 141 8.57 -2.72 -6.19
N ARG A 142 8.88 -3.22 -7.38
CA ARG A 142 10.17 -3.85 -7.68
C ARG A 142 11.32 -2.85 -7.56
N GLU A 143 11.18 -1.67 -8.18
CA GLU A 143 12.17 -0.59 -8.10
C GLU A 143 12.42 -0.16 -6.65
N PHE A 144 11.35 -0.01 -5.86
CA PHE A 144 11.46 0.32 -4.44
C PHE A 144 12.19 -0.77 -3.65
N ILE A 145 11.83 -2.05 -3.84
CA ILE A 145 12.46 -3.17 -3.12
C ILE A 145 13.94 -3.26 -3.47
N ASP A 146 14.31 -3.18 -4.75
CA ASP A 146 15.69 -3.19 -5.19
C ASP A 146 16.48 -2.02 -4.58
N TYR A 147 15.87 -0.82 -4.57
CA TYR A 147 16.45 0.35 -3.93
C TYR A 147 16.64 0.14 -2.42
N ALA A 148 15.61 -0.32 -1.71
CA ALA A 148 15.65 -0.57 -0.27
C ALA A 148 16.74 -1.60 0.09
N VAL A 149 16.86 -2.68 -0.69
CA VAL A 149 17.91 -3.69 -0.52
C VAL A 149 19.30 -3.09 -0.70
N SER A 150 19.49 -2.20 -1.68
CA SER A 150 20.77 -1.54 -1.92
C SER A 150 21.17 -0.54 -0.82
N ARG A 151 20.21 -0.08 0.00
CA ARG A 151 20.39 0.99 1.00
C ARG A 151 20.30 0.53 2.45
N SER A 152 19.89 -0.71 2.70
CA SER A 152 19.75 -1.28 4.05
C SER A 152 20.69 -2.46 4.23
N THR A 153 21.09 -2.73 5.48
CA THR A 153 21.95 -3.87 5.83
C THR A 153 21.10 -5.01 6.38
N PRO A 154 21.42 -6.29 6.07
CA PRO A 154 20.78 -7.42 6.73
C PRO A 154 20.91 -7.33 8.25
N ILE A 155 19.79 -7.58 8.93
CA ILE A 155 19.73 -7.81 10.36
C ILE A 155 20.17 -9.26 10.55
N MET A 156 21.32 -9.45 11.18
CA MET A 156 21.76 -10.78 11.58
C MET A 156 20.82 -11.31 12.65
N VAL A 157 19.95 -12.25 12.29
CA VAL A 157 19.18 -13.00 13.28
C VAL A 157 20.16 -13.94 13.96
N THR A 158 20.68 -13.52 15.12
CA THR A 158 21.40 -14.45 15.99
C THR A 158 20.36 -15.44 16.49
N ASN A 159 20.33 -16.63 15.90
CA ASN A 159 19.56 -17.75 16.42
C ASN A 159 20.05 -18.01 17.84
N GLY A 160 19.35 -17.45 18.83
CA GLY A 160 19.50 -17.84 20.21
C GLY A 160 19.00 -19.26 20.30
N SER A 161 19.92 -20.20 20.43
CA SER A 161 19.62 -21.59 20.75
C SER A 161 18.87 -21.62 22.09
N GLU A 162 17.55 -21.83 22.03
CA GLU A 162 16.78 -22.41 23.15
C GLU A 162 16.78 -23.94 23.04
#